data_AF-A0A5C6MCR8-F1
#
_entry.id   AF-A0A5C6MCR8-F1
#
_cell.length_a   1.000
_cell.length_b   1.000
_cell.length_c   1.000
_cell.angle_alpha   90.00
_cell.angle_beta   90.00
_cell.angle_gamma   90.00
#
_symmetry.space_group_name_H-M   'P 1'
#
loop_
_entity.id
_entity.type
_entity.pdbx_description
1 polymer ?
#
loop_
_entity_poly.entity_id
_entity_poly.type
_entity_poly.pdbx_seq_one_letter_code
_entity_poly.pdbx_strand_id
1 'polypeptide(L)'
;MQNIYENCAHCGEESKCRRRDFSEQAWTVLVVWNEIQTATVDRPVCDDCYGELREVLIDRADEIEVALRQPQQVKKPAAQAKKQQPAAKSKVRKAG
;
A
#
# COMPACT_ATOMS: atom_id res chain seq x y z
N MET A 1 10.72 19.82 11.41
CA MET A 1 10.07 18.50 11.38
C MET A 1 9.49 18.24 12.76
N GLN A 2 8.18 18.02 12.87
CA GLN A 2 7.51 17.76 14.15
C GLN A 2 7.61 16.27 14.44
N ASN A 3 8.15 15.91 15.60
CA ASN A 3 8.10 14.54 16.10
C ASN A 3 6.81 14.40 16.91
N ILE A 4 6.04 13.36 16.64
CA ILE A 4 4.76 13.11 17.29
C ILE A 4 4.89 11.78 18.03
N TYR A 5 4.45 11.73 19.28
CA TYR A 5 4.32 10.46 20.00
C TYR A 5 2.94 9.90 19.65
N GLU A 6 2.92 8.85 18.83
CA GLU A 6 1.72 8.17 18.36
C GLU A 6 2.05 6.72 18.00
N ASN A 7 1.01 5.92 17.73
CA ASN A 7 1.18 4.55 17.22
C ASN A 7 1.79 4.57 15.82
N CYS A 8 2.87 3.83 15.64
CA CYS A 8 3.53 3.66 14.36
C CYS A 8 2.56 3.06 13.33
N ALA A 9 2.44 3.68 12.15
CA ALA A 9 1.57 3.18 11.09
C ALA A 9 2.06 1.88 10.44
N HIS A 10 3.25 1.39 10.81
CA HIS A 10 3.83 0.13 10.34
C HIS A 10 3.70 -0.98 11.39
N CYS A 11 4.33 -0.82 12.57
CA CYS A 11 4.33 -1.85 13.63
C CYS A 11 3.20 -1.71 14.66
N GLY A 12 2.52 -0.56 14.73
CA GLY A 12 1.46 -0.29 15.70
C GLY A 12 1.94 0.10 17.10
N GLU A 13 3.25 0.03 17.39
CA GLU A 13 3.80 0.38 18.69
C GLU A 13 3.75 1.89 18.94
N GLU A 14 3.45 2.28 20.19
CA GLU A 14 3.49 3.67 20.61
C GLU A 14 4.95 4.11 20.75
N SER A 15 5.37 5.05 19.91
CA SER A 15 6.76 5.46 19.82
C SER A 15 6.87 6.86 19.22
N LYS A 16 8.09 7.40 19.23
CA LYS A 16 8.38 8.67 18.59
C LYS A 16 8.34 8.47 17.07
N CYS A 17 7.24 8.91 16.47
CA CYS A 17 7.01 8.79 15.04
C CYS A 17 7.23 10.15 14.35
N ARG A 18 7.68 10.11 13.10
CA ARG A 18 7.78 11.29 12.23
C ARG A 18 7.44 10.92 10.80
N ARG A 19 6.93 11.88 10.02
CA ARG A 19 6.78 11.72 8.57
C ARG A 19 8.17 11.57 7.95
N ARG A 20 8.29 10.65 6.99
CA ARG A 20 9.56 10.30 6.33
C ARG A 20 9.50 10.72 4.86
N ASP A 21 10.58 11.32 4.39
CA ASP A 21 10.72 11.80 3.01
C ASP A 21 11.34 10.72 2.10
N PHE A 22 10.73 9.54 2.04
CA PHE A 22 11.09 8.57 1.00
C PHE A 22 10.60 9.06 -0.37
N SER A 23 11.37 8.77 -1.42
CA SER A 23 10.92 9.03 -2.79
C SER A 23 9.70 8.18 -3.14
N GLU A 24 8.89 8.62 -4.11
CA GLU A 24 7.72 7.86 -4.58
C GLU A 24 8.12 6.45 -5.07
N GLN A 25 9.31 6.34 -5.66
CA GLN A 25 9.88 5.07 -6.09
C GLN A 25 10.18 4.14 -4.91
N ALA A 26 10.78 4.67 -3.84
CA ALA A 26 11.07 3.91 -2.62
C ALA A 26 9.79 3.42 -1.95
N TRP A 27 8.76 4.27 -1.85
CA TRP A 27 7.45 3.85 -1.35
C TRP A 27 6.83 2.74 -2.20
N THR A 28 6.92 2.86 -3.53
CA THR A 28 6.36 1.89 -4.47
C THR A 28 7.03 0.52 -4.32
N VAL A 29 8.35 0.45 -4.26
CA VAL A 29 9.06 -0.84 -4.14
C VAL A 29 8.79 -1.51 -2.79
N LEU A 30 8.73 -0.73 -1.70
CA LEU A 30 8.38 -1.26 -0.38
C LEU A 30 6.96 -1.86 -0.35
N VAL A 31 6.01 -1.24 -1.05
CA VAL A 31 4.65 -1.79 -1.21
C VAL A 31 4.66 -3.06 -2.07
N VAL A 32 5.40 -3.06 -3.19
CA VAL A 32 5.48 -4.20 -4.11
C VAL A 32 6.13 -5.42 -3.44
N TRP A 33 7.13 -5.20 -2.59
CA TRP A 33 7.76 -6.25 -1.80
C TRP A 33 6.95 -6.65 -0.56
N ASN A 34 5.81 -6.00 -0.32
CA ASN A 34 4.93 -6.26 0.81
C ASN A 34 5.63 -6.04 2.18
N GLU A 35 6.64 -5.16 2.19
CA GLU A 35 7.33 -4.69 3.40
C GLU A 35 6.48 -3.67 4.14
N ILE A 36 5.63 -2.93 3.44
CA ILE A 36 4.67 -1.99 4.03
C ILE A 36 3.29 -2.11 3.40
N GLN A 37 2.28 -1.60 4.10
CA GLN A 37 0.95 -1.45 3.54
C GLN A 37 0.83 -0.10 2.81
N THR A 38 0.00 -0.05 1.76
CA THR A 38 -0.31 1.21 1.05
C THR A 38 -0.92 2.27 1.96
N ALA A 39 -1.61 1.87 3.02
CA ALA A 39 -2.17 2.77 4.02
C ALA A 39 -1.09 3.46 4.88
N THR A 40 0.12 2.89 4.95
CA THR A 40 1.26 3.40 5.72
C THR A 40 2.03 4.49 4.94
N VAL A 41 1.86 4.56 3.62
CA VAL A 41 2.46 5.61 2.79
C VAL A 41 2.00 6.98 3.28
N ASP A 42 2.93 7.94 3.35
CA ASP A 42 2.72 9.29 3.88
C ASP A 42 2.37 9.41 5.37
N ARG A 43 2.25 8.30 6.09
CA ARG A 43 1.99 8.28 7.53
C ARG A 43 3.29 8.34 8.34
N PRO A 44 3.22 8.81 9.59
CA PRO A 44 4.37 8.83 10.47
C PRO A 44 4.79 7.40 10.87
N VAL A 45 6.10 7.16 10.86
CA VAL A 45 6.72 5.87 11.19
C VAL A 45 7.80 6.10 12.25
N CYS A 46 7.93 5.17 13.19
CA CYS A 46 8.97 5.21 14.22
C CYS A 46 10.38 5.12 13.62
N ASP A 47 11.39 5.46 14.42
CA ASP A 47 12.79 5.43 13.95
C ASP A 47 13.28 4.01 13.67
N ASP A 48 12.83 3.01 14.43
CA ASP A 48 13.21 1.61 14.25
C ASP A 48 12.72 1.05 12.92
N CYS A 49 11.41 1.10 12.66
CA CYS A 49 10.85 0.63 11.39
C CYS A 49 11.40 1.42 10.20
N TYR A 50 11.67 2.72 10.37
CA TYR A 50 12.34 3.49 9.31
C TYR A 50 13.76 2.98 9.02
N GLY A 51 14.49 2.56 10.05
CA GLY A 51 15.81 1.93 9.91
C GLY A 51 15.72 0.63 9.12
N GLU A 52 14.83 -0.27 9.52
CA GLU A 52 14.62 -1.56 8.84
C GLU A 52 14.24 -1.37 7.37
N LEU A 53 13.28 -0.50 7.07
CA LEU A 53 12.88 -0.20 5.69
C LEU A 53 14.03 0.35 4.85
N ARG A 54 14.92 1.14 5.46
CA ARG A 54 16.11 1.66 4.79
C ARG A 54 17.12 0.55 4.50
N GLU A 55 17.31 -0.38 5.42
CA GLU A 55 18.19 -1.54 5.21
C GLU A 55 17.68 -2.41 4.07
N VAL A 56 16.37 -2.72 4.02
CA VAL A 56 15.77 -3.46 2.91
C VAL A 56 16.00 -2.76 1.55
N LEU A 57 15.85 -1.44 1.49
CA LEU A 57 16.09 -0.67 0.28
C LEU A 57 17.57 -0.70 -0.15
N ILE A 58 18.50 -0.76 0.80
CA ILE A 58 19.94 -0.85 0.52
C ILE A 58 20.29 -2.26 0.04
N ASP A 59 19.84 -3.28 0.75
CA ASP A 59 20.16 -4.69 0.46
C ASP A 59 19.66 -5.14 -0.92
N ARG A 60 18.55 -4.55 -1.37
CA ARG A 60 17.90 -4.87 -2.65
C ARG A 60 18.05 -3.76 -3.69
N ALA A 61 18.99 -2.82 -3.48
CA ALA A 61 19.21 -1.71 -4.40
C ALA A 61 19.49 -2.17 -5.84
N ASP A 62 20.24 -3.27 -6.01
CA ASP A 62 20.53 -3.86 -7.31
C ASP A 62 19.27 -4.34 -8.04
N GLU A 63 18.29 -4.91 -7.32
CA GLU A 63 17.01 -5.34 -7.90
C GLU A 63 16.18 -4.16 -8.39
N ILE A 64 16.22 -3.03 -7.67
CA ILE A 64 15.54 -1.79 -8.05
C ILE A 64 16.14 -1.25 -9.35
N GLU A 65 17.46 -1.20 -9.47
CA GLU A 65 18.14 -0.71 -10.67
C GLU A 65 17.80 -1.57 -11.90
N VAL A 66 17.76 -2.89 -11.75
CA VAL A 66 17.38 -3.82 -12.82
C VAL A 66 15.91 -3.63 -13.21
N ALA A 67 15.02 -3.46 -12.25
CA ALA A 67 13.60 -3.23 -12.51
C ALA A 67 13.32 -1.90 -13.20
N LEU A 68 14.07 -0.83 -12.86
CA LEU A 68 13.97 0.48 -13.49
C LEU A 68 14.55 0.51 -14.91
N ARG A 69 15.57 -0.31 -15.20
CA ARG A 69 16.14 -0.43 -16.56
C ARG A 69 15.21 -1.15 -17.53
N GLN A 70 14.26 -1.95 -17.05
CA GLN A 70 13.26 -2.56 -17.92
C GLN A 70 12.07 -1.60 -18.10
N PRO A 71 11.79 -1.12 -19.34
CA PRO A 71 10.59 -0.32 -19.59
C PRO A 71 9.35 -1.19 -19.35
N GLN A 72 8.75 -1.05 -18.17
CA GLN A 72 7.55 -1.77 -17.78
C GLN A 72 6.36 -1.31 -18.64
N GLN A 73 5.94 -2.20 -19.53
CA GLN A 73 4.62 -2.16 -20.15
C GLN A 73 3.57 -2.55 -19.11
N VAL A 74 3.10 -1.58 -18.33
CA VAL A 74 1.97 -1.77 -17.42
C VAL A 74 0.69 -2.00 -18.22
N LYS A 75 0.32 -3.28 -18.36
CA LYS A 75 -1.04 -3.70 -18.70
C LYS A 75 -1.97 -3.19 -17.58
N LYS A 76 -2.74 -2.15 -17.89
CA LYS A 76 -3.91 -1.66 -17.15
C LYS A 76 -4.72 -2.84 -16.59
N PRO A 77 -4.92 -2.99 -15.26
CA PRO A 77 -5.98 -3.85 -14.76
C PRO A 77 -7.32 -3.21 -15.11
N ALA A 78 -8.09 -3.93 -15.93
CA ALA A 78 -9.41 -3.54 -16.36
C ALA A 78 -10.33 -3.33 -15.15
N ALA A 79 -10.96 -2.15 -15.13
CA ALA A 79 -12.03 -1.81 -14.21
C ALA A 79 -13.14 -2.87 -14.27
N GLN A 80 -13.26 -3.70 -13.23
CA GLN A 80 -14.50 -4.44 -12.98
C GLN A 80 -15.49 -3.53 -12.27
N ALA A 81 -16.04 -2.60 -13.04
CA ALA A 81 -17.31 -1.98 -12.73
C ALA A 81 -18.41 -2.89 -13.26
N LYS A 82 -19.06 -3.67 -12.38
CA LYS A 82 -20.37 -4.24 -12.71
C LYS A 82 -21.33 -4.10 -11.53
N LYS A 83 -22.00 -2.94 -11.54
CA LYS A 83 -23.36 -2.75 -11.00
C LYS A 83 -24.28 -3.86 -11.53
N GLN A 84 -25.14 -4.44 -10.68
CA GLN A 84 -26.61 -4.52 -10.88
C GLN A 84 -27.27 -5.54 -9.90
N GLN A 85 -27.92 -4.99 -8.86
CA GLN A 85 -29.25 -5.44 -8.42
C GLN A 85 -30.28 -4.98 -9.49
N PRO A 86 -31.40 -5.68 -9.74
CA PRO A 86 -32.59 -5.56 -8.87
C PRO A 86 -33.55 -6.77 -8.76
N ALA A 87 -34.31 -6.74 -7.66
CA ALA A 87 -35.71 -7.13 -7.46
C ALA A 87 -36.28 -8.40 -8.11
N ALA A 88 -36.38 -9.48 -7.32
CA ALA A 88 -37.37 -10.53 -7.53
C ALA A 88 -38.67 -10.18 -6.77
N LYS A 89 -39.67 -9.63 -7.47
CA LYS A 89 -41.08 -9.66 -7.08
C LYS A 89 -41.84 -10.37 -8.20
N SER A 90 -42.11 -11.65 -8.02
CA SER A 90 -43.11 -12.37 -8.81
C SER A 90 -44.11 -13.05 -7.89
N LYS A 91 -45.21 -12.33 -7.68
CA LYS A 91 -46.45 -12.77 -7.08
C LYS A 91 -47.24 -13.49 -8.18
N VAL A 92 -47.28 -14.82 -8.17
CA VAL A 92 -48.23 -15.59 -8.97
C VAL A 92 -49.34 -16.10 -8.06
N ARG A 93 -50.52 -15.57 -8.30
CA ARG A 93 -51.80 -16.20 -7.98
C ARG A 93 -52.15 -17.08 -9.17
N LYS A 94 -52.73 -18.27 -8.95
CA LYS A 94 -54.03 -18.72 -9.51
C LYS A 94 -54.14 -20.25 -9.64
N ALA A 95 -55.24 -20.74 -9.06
CA ALA A 95 -56.08 -21.89 -9.41
C ALA A 95 -55.52 -23.32 -9.30
N GLY A 96 -56.19 -24.06 -8.40
CA GLY A 96 -56.30 -25.51 -8.30
C GLY A 96 -57.34 -25.80 -7.25
#